data_AF-A0A5C4SBM5-F1
#
_entry.id   AF-A0A5C4SBM5-F1
#
_cell.length_a   1.000
_cell.length_b   1.000
_cell.length_c   1.000
_cell.angle_alpha   90.00
_cell.angle_beta   90.00
_cell.angle_gamma   90.00
#
_symmetry.space_group_name_H-M   'P 1'
#
loop_
_entity.id
_entity.type
_entity.pdbx_description
1 polymer ?
#
loop_
_entity_poly.entity_id
_entity_poly.type
_entity_poly.pdbx_seq_one_letter_code
_entity_poly.pdbx_strand_id
1 'polypeptide(L)'
;GAIGFGGPVAITAALLVGLGLRPLQAAGLCLIANTAPVAFGAVGIPIIAMANLVGIEQHSVSAMVGRMLVPLSLTIPFFIVFLMDGFKGIKETFPAILVAALSFTTTQFLSSNHLGAELPDIISAVVSLAVTTVFLKFWKPKNIFRFDNESNFTQDNTLSFNQ
;
A
#
# COMPACT_ATOMS: atom_id res chain seq x y z
N GLY A 1 5.34 -4.48 -6.45
CA GLY A 1 6.76 -4.15 -6.20
C GLY A 1 7.72 -4.50 -7.34
N ALA A 2 7.68 -3.85 -8.51
CA ALA A 2 8.68 -4.09 -9.58
C ALA A 2 10.01 -3.34 -9.35
N ILE A 3 9.96 -2.19 -8.68
CA ILE A 3 11.10 -1.32 -8.37
C ILE A 3 11.32 -1.40 -6.85
N GLY A 4 12.35 -2.12 -6.40
CA GLY A 4 12.83 -2.04 -5.01
C GLY A 4 13.53 -0.70 -4.78
N PHE A 5 13.87 -0.33 -3.53
CA PHE A 5 14.63 0.90 -3.21
C PHE A 5 13.84 2.23 -3.15
N GLY A 6 12.55 2.20 -2.82
CA GLY A 6 11.82 3.42 -2.42
C GLY A 6 11.27 4.28 -3.56
N GLY A 7 11.57 3.96 -4.82
CA GLY A 7 10.94 4.58 -5.99
C GLY A 7 9.40 4.60 -5.93
N PRO A 8 8.72 3.49 -5.61
CA PRO A 8 7.27 3.47 -5.48
C PRO A 8 6.74 4.39 -4.35
N VAL A 9 7.48 4.53 -3.25
CA VAL A 9 7.12 5.38 -2.12
C VAL A 9 7.20 6.86 -2.52
N ALA A 10 8.25 7.25 -3.24
CA ALA A 10 8.39 8.62 -3.73
C ALA A 10 7.25 9.03 -4.69
N ILE A 11 6.91 8.14 -5.65
CA ILE A 11 5.82 8.39 -6.61
C ILE A 11 4.48 8.51 -5.90
N THR A 12 4.16 7.57 -5.00
CA THR A 12 2.88 7.57 -4.28
C THR A 12 2.78 8.74 -3.29
N ALA A 13 3.88 9.11 -2.63
CA ALA A 13 3.90 10.28 -1.75
C ALA A 13 3.68 11.56 -2.54
N ALA A 14 4.32 11.74 -3.70
CA ALA A 14 4.11 12.89 -4.56
C ALA A 14 2.65 12.99 -5.04
N LEU A 15 2.02 11.86 -5.40
CA LEU A 15 0.60 11.82 -5.76
C LEU A 15 -0.31 12.21 -4.59
N LEU A 16 -0.04 11.71 -3.38
CA LEU A 16 -0.81 12.07 -2.19
C LEU A 16 -0.65 13.56 -1.83
N VAL A 17 0.55 14.12 -1.98
CA VAL A 17 0.79 15.56 -1.81
C VAL A 17 0.00 16.37 -2.85
N GLY A 18 -0.02 15.93 -4.11
CA GLY A 18 -0.83 16.53 -5.16
C GLY A 18 -2.34 16.47 -4.89
N LEU A 19 -2.81 15.50 -4.08
CA LEU A 19 -4.19 15.39 -3.62
C LEU A 19 -4.49 16.21 -2.36
N GLY A 20 -3.53 16.99 -1.85
CA GLY A 20 -3.70 17.90 -0.72
C GLY A 20 -3.23 17.36 0.64
N LEU A 21 -2.56 16.19 0.70
CA LEU A 21 -1.97 15.72 1.95
C LEU A 21 -0.68 16.48 2.27
N ARG A 22 -0.43 16.73 3.57
CA ARG A 22 0.84 17.33 4.01
C ARG A 22 2.02 16.41 3.64
N PRO A 23 3.13 16.93 3.10
CA PRO A 23 4.27 16.12 2.63
C PRO A 23 4.76 15.07 3.62
N LEU A 24 4.91 15.44 4.89
CA LEU A 24 5.39 14.51 5.92
C LEU A 24 4.38 13.40 6.24
N GLN A 25 3.08 13.72 6.22
CA GLN A 25 2.01 12.72 6.44
C GLN A 25 1.88 11.78 5.24
N ALA A 26 1.91 12.32 4.02
CA ALA A 26 1.89 11.54 2.79
C ALA A 26 3.08 10.56 2.72
N ALA A 27 4.28 11.03 3.00
CA ALA A 27 5.48 10.20 3.03
C ALA A 27 5.38 9.10 4.10
N GLY A 28 4.91 9.44 5.31
CA GLY A 28 4.71 8.46 6.39
C GLY A 28 3.69 7.38 6.02
N LEU A 29 2.55 7.77 5.44
CA LEU A 29 1.50 6.85 5.02
C LEU A 29 2.00 5.90 3.94
N CYS A 30 2.70 6.43 2.93
CA CYS A 30 3.29 5.63 1.86
C CYS A 30 4.38 4.68 2.35
N LEU A 31 5.20 5.10 3.32
CA LEU A 31 6.24 4.25 3.90
C LEU A 31 5.63 3.07 4.67
N ILE A 32 4.63 3.34 5.50
CA ILE A 32 3.89 2.31 6.24
C ILE A 32 3.21 1.35 5.26
N ALA A 33 2.51 1.87 4.25
CA ALA A 33 1.83 1.07 3.23
C ALA A 33 2.79 0.15 2.46
N ASN A 34 4.05 0.56 2.26
CA ASN A 34 5.04 -0.25 1.56
C ASN A 34 5.62 -1.40 2.42
N THR A 35 5.34 -1.43 3.73
CA THR A 35 5.91 -2.44 4.65
C THR A 35 5.42 -3.86 4.34
N ALA A 36 4.14 -4.04 4.00
CA ALA A 36 3.60 -5.35 3.63
C ALA A 36 4.17 -5.90 2.31
N PRO A 37 4.22 -5.13 1.19
CA PRO A 37 4.76 -5.64 -0.07
C PRO A 37 6.29 -5.80 -0.10
N VAL A 38 7.05 -5.16 0.81
CA VAL A 38 8.53 -5.10 0.71
C VAL A 38 9.21 -6.47 0.70
N ALA A 39 8.62 -7.47 1.38
CA ALA A 39 9.18 -8.83 1.43
C ALA A 39 9.21 -9.52 0.04
N PHE A 40 8.29 -9.14 -0.84
CA PHE A 40 8.20 -9.59 -2.24
C PHE A 40 8.73 -8.53 -3.23
N GLY A 41 9.39 -7.49 -2.72
CA GLY A 41 9.88 -6.37 -3.49
C GLY A 41 10.92 -6.76 -4.55
N ALA A 42 11.02 -5.91 -5.57
CA ALA A 42 11.86 -6.14 -6.75
C ALA A 42 11.64 -7.53 -7.36
N VAL A 43 10.36 -7.94 -7.48
CA VAL A 43 9.99 -9.23 -8.07
C VAL A 43 10.65 -10.39 -7.29
N GLY A 44 10.54 -10.39 -5.96
CA GLY A 44 11.00 -11.49 -5.13
C GLY A 44 12.52 -11.63 -4.95
N ILE A 45 13.35 -10.70 -5.45
CA ILE A 45 14.82 -10.74 -5.31
C ILE A 45 15.30 -11.02 -3.87
N PRO A 46 14.74 -10.42 -2.79
CA PRO A 46 15.15 -10.74 -1.42
C PRO A 46 14.94 -12.22 -1.06
N ILE A 47 13.85 -12.82 -1.52
CA ILE A 47 13.51 -14.23 -1.28
C ILE A 47 14.42 -15.13 -2.14
N ILE A 48 14.61 -14.79 -3.41
CA ILE A 48 15.48 -15.52 -4.36
C ILE A 48 16.92 -15.52 -3.86
N ALA A 49 17.45 -14.36 -3.45
CA ALA A 49 18.82 -14.22 -2.95
C ALA A 49 19.03 -15.04 -1.67
N MET A 50 18.10 -14.95 -0.72
CA MET A 50 18.16 -15.74 0.52
C MET A 50 18.07 -17.25 0.26
N ALA A 51 17.16 -17.69 -0.60
CA ALA A 51 17.00 -19.10 -0.95
C ALA A 51 18.28 -19.69 -1.57
N ASN A 52 18.91 -18.94 -2.49
CA ASN A 52 20.18 -19.34 -3.12
C ASN A 52 21.34 -19.42 -2.12
N LEU A 53 21.43 -18.49 -1.16
CA LEU A 53 22.48 -18.50 -0.15
C LEU A 53 22.38 -19.68 0.83
N VAL A 54 21.15 -20.09 1.17
CA VAL A 54 20.88 -21.17 2.13
C VAL A 54 20.76 -22.55 1.43
N GLY A 55 20.66 -22.58 0.10
CA GLY A 55 20.53 -23.81 -0.68
C GLY A 55 19.16 -24.48 -0.56
N ILE A 56 18.11 -23.70 -0.29
CA ILE A 56 16.73 -24.16 -0.11
C ILE A 56 15.85 -23.75 -1.30
N GLU A 57 14.77 -24.51 -1.50
CA GLU A 57 13.86 -24.32 -2.62
C GLU A 57 13.03 -23.03 -2.44
N GLN A 58 13.05 -22.15 -3.44
CA GLN A 58 12.49 -20.79 -3.38
C GLN A 58 10.99 -20.75 -3.10
N HIS A 59 10.22 -21.72 -3.63
CA HIS A 59 8.79 -21.79 -3.46
C HIS A 59 8.42 -22.07 -1.99
N SER A 60 9.17 -22.92 -1.29
CA SER A 60 8.99 -23.20 0.14
C SER A 60 9.20 -21.96 1.00
N VAL A 61 10.22 -21.15 0.70
CA VAL A 61 10.51 -19.88 1.39
C VAL A 61 9.42 -18.86 1.12
N SER A 62 8.99 -18.71 -0.14
CA SER A 62 7.89 -17.83 -0.52
C SER A 62 6.61 -18.18 0.22
N ALA A 63 6.24 -19.46 0.27
CA ALA A 63 5.05 -19.93 0.95
C ALA A 63 5.11 -19.65 2.46
N MET A 64 6.28 -19.81 3.08
CA MET A 64 6.49 -19.52 4.50
C MET A 64 6.37 -18.01 4.81
N VAL A 65 7.04 -17.17 4.01
CA VAL A 65 6.98 -15.71 4.13
C VAL A 65 5.55 -15.21 3.90
N GLY A 66 4.86 -15.74 2.88
CA GLY A 66 3.47 -15.41 2.57
C GLY A 66 2.54 -15.67 3.75
N ARG A 67 2.71 -16.80 4.46
CA ARG A 67 1.94 -17.14 5.67
C ARG A 67 2.26 -16.22 6.85
N MET A 68 3.52 -15.84 7.04
CA MET A 68 3.92 -14.90 8.09
C MET A 68 3.44 -13.47 7.82
N LEU A 69 3.31 -13.10 6.54
CA LEU A 69 2.85 -11.76 6.15
C LEU A 69 1.34 -11.56 6.30
N VAL A 70 0.52 -12.62 6.31
CA VAL A 70 -0.94 -12.53 6.46
C VAL A 70 -1.39 -11.61 7.61
N PRO A 71 -0.96 -11.80 8.87
CA PRO A 71 -1.37 -10.93 9.97
C PRO A 71 -0.93 -9.47 9.76
N LEU A 72 0.22 -9.26 9.11
CA LEU A 72 0.79 -7.94 8.87
C LEU A 72 0.05 -7.22 7.74
N SER A 73 -0.16 -7.89 6.60
CA SER A 73 -0.97 -7.41 5.46
C SER A 73 -2.41 -7.08 5.85
N LEU A 74 -2.99 -7.81 6.81
CA LEU A 74 -4.32 -7.52 7.31
C LEU A 74 -4.34 -6.30 8.25
N THR A 75 -3.32 -6.14 9.10
CA THR A 75 -3.27 -5.07 10.11
C THR A 75 -2.90 -3.70 9.54
N ILE A 76 -2.00 -3.65 8.55
CA ILE A 76 -1.48 -2.40 7.98
C ILE A 76 -2.59 -1.47 7.43
N PRO A 77 -3.58 -1.95 6.65
CA PRO A 77 -4.68 -1.10 6.18
C PRO A 77 -5.49 -0.44 7.30
N PHE A 78 -5.73 -1.17 8.41
CA PHE A 78 -6.40 -0.60 9.59
C PHE A 78 -5.54 0.47 10.27
N PHE A 79 -4.23 0.23 10.36
CA PHE A 79 -3.30 1.17 10.98
C PHE A 79 -3.15 2.48 10.17
N ILE A 80 -3.16 2.39 8.84
CA ILE A 80 -3.13 3.54 7.91
C ILE A 80 -4.37 4.42 8.12
N VAL A 81 -5.57 3.82 8.17
CA VAL A 81 -6.79 4.61 8.40
C VAL A 81 -6.83 5.20 9.81
N PHE A 82 -6.35 4.45 10.80
CA PHE A 82 -6.19 4.97 12.17
C PHE A 82 -5.30 6.22 12.22
N LEU A 83 -4.20 6.22 11.47
CA LEU A 83 -3.29 7.37 11.43
C LEU A 83 -3.90 8.60 10.73
N MET A 84 -4.83 8.39 9.77
CA MET A 84 -5.47 9.47 9.03
C MET A 84 -6.62 10.13 9.81
N ASP A 85 -7.55 9.35 10.36
CA ASP A 85 -8.81 9.86 10.93
C ASP A 85 -9.17 9.18 12.28
N GLY A 86 -8.17 8.57 12.93
CA GLY A 86 -8.30 7.97 14.24
C GLY A 86 -9.30 6.83 14.31
N PHE A 87 -9.89 6.64 15.51
CA PHE A 87 -10.91 5.62 15.75
C PHE A 87 -12.22 5.89 14.99
N LYS A 88 -12.49 7.15 14.61
CA LYS A 88 -13.69 7.52 13.85
C LYS A 88 -13.57 7.03 12.41
N GLY A 89 -12.43 7.27 11.77
CA GLY A 89 -12.14 6.79 10.41
C GLY A 89 -12.27 5.28 10.28
N ILE A 90 -11.73 4.51 11.24
CA ILE A 90 -11.86 3.04 11.23
C ILE A 90 -13.32 2.62 11.28
N LYS A 91 -14.15 3.20 12.17
CA LYS A 91 -15.56 2.81 12.28
C LYS A 91 -16.35 3.15 11.03
N GLU A 92 -16.08 4.30 10.42
CA GLU A 92 -16.81 4.74 9.23
C GLU A 92 -16.40 3.97 7.96
N THR A 93 -15.13 3.57 7.84
CA THR A 93 -14.59 2.87 6.66
C THR A 93 -14.33 1.38 6.89
N PHE A 94 -14.72 0.84 8.05
CA PHE A 94 -14.54 -0.56 8.44
C PHE A 94 -14.83 -1.58 7.32
N PRO A 95 -16.00 -1.54 6.64
CA PRO A 95 -16.29 -2.53 5.59
C PRO A 95 -15.36 -2.40 4.38
N ALA A 96 -14.95 -1.17 4.02
CA ALA A 96 -14.05 -0.95 2.89
C ALA A 96 -12.62 -1.44 3.20
N ILE A 97 -12.11 -1.14 4.41
CA ILE A 97 -10.79 -1.61 4.86
C ILE A 97 -10.77 -3.13 4.91
N LEU A 98 -11.82 -3.74 5.47
CA LEU A 98 -11.92 -5.18 5.62
C LEU A 98 -11.96 -5.88 4.25
N VAL A 99 -12.72 -5.35 3.29
CA VAL A 99 -12.76 -5.90 1.92
C VAL A 99 -11.38 -5.77 1.25
N ALA A 100 -10.72 -4.62 1.35
CA ALA A 100 -9.40 -4.42 0.77
C ALA A 100 -8.34 -5.37 1.38
N ALA A 101 -8.31 -5.45 2.71
CA ALA A 101 -7.37 -6.27 3.47
C ALA A 101 -7.58 -7.77 3.23
N LEU A 102 -8.84 -8.23 3.24
CA LEU A 102 -9.17 -9.64 2.98
C LEU A 102 -8.88 -10.02 1.53
N SER A 103 -9.25 -9.18 0.56
CA SER A 103 -8.99 -9.46 -0.86
C SER A 103 -7.50 -9.54 -1.15
N PHE A 104 -6.72 -8.62 -0.59
CA PHE A 104 -5.26 -8.62 -0.73
C PHE A 104 -4.64 -9.87 -0.08
N THR A 105 -4.96 -10.12 1.18
CA THR A 105 -4.37 -11.23 1.96
C THR A 105 -4.75 -12.60 1.39
N THR A 106 -6.01 -12.78 0.99
CA THR A 106 -6.50 -14.06 0.41
C THR A 106 -5.79 -14.34 -0.92
N THR A 107 -5.67 -13.33 -1.78
CA THR A 107 -4.99 -13.47 -3.06
C THR A 107 -3.49 -13.68 -2.87
N GLN A 108 -2.87 -12.98 -1.93
CA GLN A 108 -1.46 -13.14 -1.59
C GLN A 108 -1.16 -14.55 -1.06
N PHE A 109 -2.02 -15.09 -0.20
CA PHE A 109 -1.89 -16.45 0.31
C PHE A 109 -2.03 -17.50 -0.79
N LEU A 110 -3.04 -17.37 -1.66
CA LEU A 110 -3.25 -18.30 -2.78
C LEU A 110 -2.10 -18.23 -3.80
N SER A 111 -1.69 -17.02 -4.16
CA SER A 111 -0.62 -16.82 -5.15
C SER A 111 0.74 -17.28 -4.64
N SER A 112 1.05 -17.08 -3.35
CA SER A 112 2.32 -17.56 -2.78
C SER A 112 2.42 -19.09 -2.75
N ASN A 113 1.28 -19.78 -2.66
CA ASN A 113 1.23 -21.25 -2.60
C ASN A 113 1.26 -21.92 -3.99
N HIS A 114 1.06 -21.17 -5.10
CA HIS A 114 0.94 -21.74 -6.44
C HIS A 114 1.84 -21.10 -7.51
N LEU A 115 2.28 -19.84 -7.35
CA LEU A 115 2.97 -19.09 -8.42
C LEU A 115 4.39 -18.60 -8.06
N GLY A 116 4.94 -18.97 -6.91
CA GLY A 116 6.32 -18.61 -6.52
C GLY A 116 6.44 -17.20 -5.92
N ALA A 117 7.68 -16.72 -5.75
CA ALA A 117 8.00 -15.50 -4.98
C ALA A 117 7.81 -14.17 -5.73
N GLU A 118 7.67 -14.21 -7.05
CA GLU A 118 7.73 -13.02 -7.91
C GLU A 118 6.37 -12.34 -8.09
N LEU A 119 5.33 -13.16 -8.18
CA LEU A 119 3.98 -12.80 -8.57
C LEU A 119 3.00 -12.44 -7.42
N PRO A 120 3.16 -12.90 -6.16
CA PRO A 120 2.14 -12.74 -5.12
C PRO A 120 1.69 -11.30 -4.92
N ASP A 121 2.63 -10.36 -4.90
CA ASP A 121 2.37 -8.96 -4.61
C ASP A 121 1.70 -8.21 -5.76
N ILE A 122 2.04 -8.57 -7.01
CA ILE A 122 1.47 -7.94 -8.20
C ILE A 122 0.02 -8.41 -8.37
N ILE A 123 -0.21 -9.72 -8.26
CA ILE A 123 -1.54 -10.31 -8.42
C ILE A 123 -2.46 -9.85 -7.28
N SER A 124 -1.99 -9.87 -6.03
CA SER A 124 -2.79 -9.43 -4.89
C SER A 124 -3.15 -7.94 -4.97
N ALA A 125 -2.25 -7.08 -5.44
CA ALA A 125 -2.51 -5.66 -5.61
C ALA A 125 -3.58 -5.42 -6.69
N VAL A 126 -3.48 -6.07 -7.86
CA VAL A 126 -4.45 -5.91 -8.96
C VAL A 126 -5.82 -6.43 -8.55
N VAL A 127 -5.88 -7.61 -7.92
CA VAL A 127 -7.15 -8.20 -7.46
C VAL A 127 -7.77 -7.34 -6.36
N SER A 128 -6.99 -6.92 -5.36
CA SER A 128 -7.50 -6.07 -4.27
C SER A 128 -8.00 -4.72 -4.80
N LEU A 129 -7.29 -4.11 -5.75
CA LEU A 129 -7.72 -2.87 -6.40
C LEU A 129 -9.06 -3.06 -7.13
N ALA A 130 -9.18 -4.12 -7.94
CA ALA A 130 -10.41 -4.41 -8.67
C ALA A 130 -11.60 -4.65 -7.73
N VAL A 131 -11.43 -5.52 -6.72
CA VAL A 131 -12.49 -5.85 -5.75
C VAL A 131 -12.89 -4.61 -4.94
N THR A 132 -11.93 -3.84 -4.45
CA THR A 132 -12.19 -2.62 -3.68
C THR A 132 -12.88 -1.56 -4.53
N THR A 133 -12.50 -1.41 -5.80
CA THR A 133 -13.14 -0.45 -6.73
C THR A 133 -14.58 -0.84 -7.01
N VAL A 134 -14.85 -2.12 -7.24
CA VAL A 134 -16.22 -2.63 -7.44
C VAL A 134 -17.04 -2.45 -6.17
N PHE A 135 -16.48 -2.77 -5.00
CA PHE A 135 -17.15 -2.60 -3.72
C PHE A 135 -17.51 -1.13 -3.46
N LEU A 136 -16.58 -0.20 -3.70
CA LEU A 136 -16.82 1.24 -3.56
C LEU A 136 -17.84 1.80 -4.56
N LYS A 137 -18.09 1.10 -5.67
CA LYS A 137 -19.16 1.45 -6.60
C LYS A 137 -20.54 1.21 -6.00
N PHE A 138 -20.69 0.17 -5.18
CA PHE A 138 -21.94 -0.17 -4.50
C PHE A 138 -22.08 0.52 -3.14
N TRP A 139 -20.96 0.82 -2.48
CA TRP A 139 -20.95 1.39 -1.14
C TRP A 139 -20.05 2.63 -1.08
N LYS A 140 -20.60 3.77 -0.64
CA LYS A 140 -19.84 5.02 -0.44
C LYS A 140 -19.85 5.39 1.05
N PRO A 141 -18.73 5.85 1.61
CA PRO A 141 -18.69 6.31 2.99
C PRO A 141 -19.62 7.53 3.17
N LYS A 142 -20.33 7.56 4.31
CA LYS A 142 -21.35 8.57 4.62
C LYS A 142 -20.74 9.96 4.92
N ASN A 143 -19.49 9.98 5.39
CA ASN A 143 -18.68 11.19 5.57
C ASN A 143 -17.45 11.10 4.67
N ILE A 144 -17.17 12.17 3.93
CA ILE A 144 -15.95 12.30 3.13
C ILE A 144 -14.97 13.08 3.97
N PHE A 145 -13.92 12.41 4.44
CA PHE A 145 -12.79 13.10 5.06
C PHE A 145 -12.17 14.05 4.04
N ARG A 146 -12.22 15.35 4.32
CA ARG A 146 -11.46 16.37 3.58
C ARG A 146 -10.45 16.99 4.52
N PHE A 147 -9.21 17.12 4.05
CA PHE A 147 -8.23 17.98 4.68
C PHE A 147 -8.63 19.43 4.41
N ASP A 148 -9.47 20.01 5.27
CA ASP A 148 -9.70 21.45 5.29
C ASP A 148 -8.63 22.13 6.16
N ASN A 149 -8.11 23.25 5.65
CA ASN A 149 -7.07 24.14 6.17
C ASN A 149 -5.63 23.80 5.78
N GLU A 150 -5.30 24.10 4.51
CA GLU A 150 -4.21 25.01 4.10
C GLU A 150 -4.09 24.94 2.56
N SER A 151 -5.12 25.43 1.84
CA SER A 151 -4.99 25.77 0.42
C SER A 151 -4.39 27.18 0.27
N ASN A 152 -3.31 27.47 0.98
CA ASN A 152 -2.37 28.52 0.61
C ASN A 152 -1.21 27.86 -0.09
N PHE A 153 -1.47 27.33 -1.30
CA PHE A 153 -0.42 27.39 -2.31
C PHE A 153 -0.28 28.86 -2.64
N THR A 154 0.49 29.60 -1.83
CA THR A 154 0.98 30.90 -2.26
C THR A 154 1.80 30.61 -3.51
N GLN A 155 1.16 30.80 -4.66
CA GLN A 155 1.86 31.08 -5.90
C GLN A 155 2.60 32.41 -5.68
N ASP A 156 3.71 32.38 -4.95
CA ASP A 156 4.77 33.36 -5.12
C ASP A 156 5.48 33.03 -6.44
N ASN A 157 4.71 33.04 -7.53
CA ASN A 157 5.17 33.07 -8.91
C ASN A 157 5.21 34.53 -9.39
N THR A 158 5.57 35.48 -8.51
CA THR A 158 6.13 36.75 -8.96
C THR A 158 7.60 36.54 -9.27
N LEU A 159 7.89 35.86 -10.39
CA LEU A 159 9.13 36.10 -11.12
C LEU A 159 9.03 37.52 -11.67
N SER A 160 9.41 38.49 -10.84
CA SER A 160 9.61 39.87 -11.24
C SER A 160 10.78 39.92 -12.22
N PHE A 161 10.48 39.74 -13.51
CA PHE A 161 11.28 40.35 -14.57
C PHE A 161 10.99 41.84 -14.54
N ASN A 162 11.76 42.57 -13.74
CA ASN A 162 11.81 44.02 -13.83
C ASN A 162 13.25 44.42 -14.15
N GLN A 163 13.42 44.70 -15.46
CA GLN A 163 14.47 45.48 -16.12
C GLN A 163 15.89 44.91 -16.24
#